data_AF-A0A3C0M8E0-F1
#
_entry.id   AF-A0A3C0M8E0-F1
#
_cell.length_a   1.000
_cell.length_b   1.000
_cell.length_c   1.000
_cell.angle_alpha   90.00
_cell.angle_beta   90.00
_cell.angle_gamma   90.00
#
_symmetry.space_group_name_H-M   'P 1'
#
loop_
_entity.id
_entity.type
_entity.pdbx_description
1 polymer ?
#
loop_
_entity_poly.entity_id
_entity_poly.type
_entity_poly.pdbx_seq_one_letter_code
_entity_poly.pdbx_strand_id
1 'polypeptide(L)' 'GMDEVKFTAPVFAGDTLYAESEVLAKRESQSRPGQGIVTIRTLGRNQRGETVCSFTRNMLIPARGQSVEDKIGTY' A
#
# COMPACT_ATOMS: atom_id res chain seq x y z
N GLY A 1 -4.53 -0.50 -8.81
CA GLY A 1 -5.82 -1.22 -8.64
C GLY A 1 -5.89 -1.78 -7.24
N MET A 2 -7.10 -2.03 -6.74
CA MET A 2 -7.37 -2.71 -5.46
C MET A 2 -8.16 -3.99 -5.74
N ASP A 3 -7.69 -5.09 -5.16
CA ASP A 3 -8.23 -6.44 -5.31
C ASP A 3 -8.48 -7.03 -3.91
N GLU A 4 -9.36 -8.04 -3.83
CA GLU A 4 -9.64 -8.80 -2.59
C GLU A 4 -10.00 -7.94 -1.37
N VAL A 5 -10.69 -6.83 -1.58
CA VAL A 5 -11.10 -5.92 -0.50
C VAL A 5 -12.14 -6.60 0.38
N LYS A 6 -11.85 -6.70 1.68
CA LYS A 6 -12.75 -7.23 2.71
C LYS A 6 -12.83 -6.28 3.89
N PHE A 7 -14.04 -6.04 4.37
CA PHE A 7 -14.33 -5.35 5.62
C PHE A 7 -14.91 -6.37 6.59
N THR A 8 -14.08 -6.88 7.50
CA THR A 8 -14.39 -8.07 8.31
C THR A 8 -14.98 -7.73 9.67
N ALA A 9 -14.86 -6.48 10.13
CA ALA A 9 -15.45 -5.98 11.36
C ALA A 9 -15.77 -4.48 11.25
N PRO A 10 -16.80 -3.98 11.96
CA PRO A 10 -17.08 -2.55 12.02
C PRO A 10 -15.99 -1.79 12.79
N VAL A 11 -15.89 -0.50 12.53
CA VAL A 11 -15.06 0.44 13.28
C VAL A 11 -15.97 1.52 13.85
N PHE A 12 -15.69 1.95 15.07
CA PHE A 12 -16.45 3.00 15.76
C PHE A 12 -15.55 4.17 16.15
N ALA A 13 -16.16 5.32 16.44
CA ALA A 13 -15.44 6.46 16.97
C ALA A 13 -14.71 6.07 18.27
N GLY A 14 -13.42 6.42 18.35
CA GLY A 14 -12.56 6.05 19.47
C GLY A 14 -11.75 4.76 19.27
N ASP A 15 -12.02 3.97 18.24
CA ASP A 15 -11.13 2.86 17.87
C ASP A 15 -9.77 3.41 17.38
N THR A 16 -8.69 2.71 17.74
CA THR A 16 -7.33 3.01 17.25
C THR A 16 -6.96 1.96 16.21
N LEU A 17 -6.60 2.41 15.01
CA LEU A 17 -6.28 1.53 13.88
C LEU A 17 -4.77 1.44 13.65
N TYR A 18 -4.32 0.21 13.37
CA TYR A 18 -2.98 -0.12 12.94
C TYR A 18 -3.05 -0.78 11.57
N ALA A 19 -2.00 -0.61 10.77
CA ALA A 19 -1.89 -1.27 9.47
C ALA A 19 -0.51 -1.89 9.29
N GLU A 20 -0.48 -3.10 8.74
CA GLU A 20 0.74 -3.76 8.29
C GLU A 20 0.64 -4.01 6.78
N SER A 21 1.80 -3.98 6.10
CA SER A 21 1.89 -4.18 4.66
C SER A 21 2.94 -5.23 4.34
N GLU A 22 2.61 -6.13 3.44
CA GLU A 22 3.50 -7.17 2.93
C GLU A 22 3.63 -7.01 1.42
N VAL A 23 4.87 -6.93 0.93
CA VAL A 23 5.14 -6.90 -0.51
C VAL A 23 5.05 -8.32 -1.05
N LEU A 24 4.05 -8.56 -1.90
CA LEU A 24 3.82 -9.87 -2.52
C LEU A 24 4.60 -10.04 -3.81
N ALA A 25 4.74 -8.96 -4.59
CA ALA A 25 5.45 -8.99 -5.87
C ALA A 25 5.96 -7.60 -6.26
N LYS A 26 6.98 -7.57 -7.12
CA LYS A 26 7.45 -6.35 -7.78
C LYS A 26 7.83 -6.66 -9.23
N ARG A 27 7.56 -5.71 -10.12
CA ARG A 27 7.99 -5.77 -11.52
C ARG A 27 8.17 -4.37 -12.10
N GLU A 28 8.94 -4.25 -13.16
CA GLU A 28 9.04 -2.98 -13.89
C GLU A 28 7.74 -2.67 -14.64
N SER A 29 7.45 -1.38 -14.78
CA SER A 29 6.35 -0.91 -15.60
C SER A 29 6.79 -0.84 -17.06
N GLN A 30 6.11 -1.60 -17.93
CA GLN A 30 6.39 -1.58 -19.37
C GLN A 30 5.97 -0.24 -20.02
N SER A 31 4.97 0.45 -19.47
CA SER A 31 4.43 1.68 -20.04
C SER A 31 4.94 2.95 -19.36
N ARG A 32 5.58 2.84 -18.18
CA ARG A 32 6.16 3.99 -17.46
C ARG A 32 7.61 3.70 -17.08
N PRO A 33 8.57 3.98 -17.99
CA PRO A 33 10.00 3.80 -17.74
C PRO A 33 10.45 4.50 -16.45
N GLY A 34 11.38 3.88 -15.72
CA GLY A 34 11.87 4.39 -14.43
C GLY A 34 10.92 4.18 -13.24
N GLN A 35 9.82 3.43 -13.42
CA GLN A 35 8.88 3.10 -12.35
C GLN A 35 8.59 1.59 -12.29
N GLY A 36 8.32 1.09 -11.10
CA GLY A 36 7.94 -0.29 -10.84
C GLY A 36 6.53 -0.41 -10.30
N ILE A 37 5.84 -1.51 -10.63
CA ILE A 37 4.57 -1.88 -10.01
C ILE A 37 4.88 -2.84 -8.85
N VAL A 38 4.42 -2.46 -7.66
CA VAL A 38 4.57 -3.23 -6.42
C VAL A 38 3.19 -3.67 -5.96
N THR A 39 3.01 -4.99 -5.84
CA THR A 39 1.79 -5.61 -5.30
C THR A 39 1.94 -5.76 -3.79
N ILE A 40 1.02 -5.18 -3.04
CA ILE A 40 1.09 -5.08 -1.58
C ILE A 40 -0.22 -5.59 -0.99
N ARG A 41 -0.12 -6.56 -0.08
CA ARG A 41 -1.22 -6.93 0.80
C ARG A 41 -1.18 -6.05 2.04
N THR A 42 -2.32 -5.52 2.45
CA THR A 42 -2.45 -4.74 3.68
C THR A 42 -3.54 -5.30 4.56
N LEU A 43 -3.22 -5.35 5.85
CA LEU A 43 -4.12 -5.75 6.92
C LEU A 43 -4.29 -4.56 7.87
N GLY A 44 -5.54 -4.18 8.12
CA GLY A 44 -5.91 -3.20 9.13
C GLY A 44 -6.46 -3.90 10.37
N ARG A 45 -5.94 -3.57 11.55
CA ARG A 45 -6.40 -4.08 12.86
C ARG A 45 -6.78 -2.94 13.80
N ASN A 46 -7.74 -3.18 14.69
CA ASN A 46 -8.06 -2.24 15.77
C ASN A 46 -7.19 -2.48 17.03
N GLN A 47 -7.41 -1.72 18.10
CA GLN A 47 -6.71 -1.81 19.38
C GLN A 47 -6.88 -3.14 20.11
N ARG A 48 -7.88 -3.94 19.74
CA ARG A 48 -8.13 -5.28 20.28
C ARG A 48 -7.44 -6.37 19.46
N GLY A 49 -6.74 -6.00 18.39
CA GLY A 49 -6.10 -6.92 17.46
C GLY A 49 -7.07 -7.54 16.43
N GLU A 50 -8.33 -7.10 16.40
CA GLU A 50 -9.31 -7.62 15.42
C GLU A 50 -9.02 -7.04 14.04
N THR A 51 -8.96 -7.89 13.03
CA THR A 51 -8.87 -7.45 11.63
C THR A 51 -10.16 -6.75 11.23
N VAL A 52 -10.07 -5.48 10.87
CA VAL A 52 -11.21 -4.67 10.41
C VAL A 52 -11.26 -4.58 8.89
N CYS A 53 -10.10 -4.61 8.23
CA CYS A 53 -10.04 -4.64 6.77
C CYS A 53 -8.81 -5.39 6.25
N SER A 54 -8.93 -5.93 5.05
CA SER A 54 -7.82 -6.49 4.27
C SER A 54 -7.99 -6.17 2.80
N PHE A 55 -6.90 -5.88 2.10
CA PHE A 55 -6.95 -5.70 0.65
C PHE A 55 -5.57 -5.89 0.03
N THR A 56 -5.55 -6.21 -1.26
CA THR A 56 -4.34 -6.21 -2.07
C THR A 56 -4.38 -4.99 -3.00
N ARG A 57 -3.27 -4.25 -3.11
CA ARG A 57 -3.16 -3.11 -4.02
C ARG A 57 -1.92 -3.19 -4.88
N ASN A 58 -2.05 -2.71 -6.11
CA ASN A 58 -0.93 -2.46 -7.01
C ASN A 58 -0.59 -0.98 -6.98
N MET A 59 0.61 -0.64 -6.48
CA MET A 59 1.14 0.72 -6.43
C MET A 59 2.21 0.90 -7.49
N LEU A 60 2.22 2.07 -8.12
CA LEU A 60 3.31 2.47 -8.99
C LEU A 60 4.31 3.29 -8.17
N ILE A 61 5.55 2.82 -8.12
CA ILE A 61 6.61 3.37 -7.29
C ILE A 61 7.78 3.79 -8.18
N PRO A 62 8.27 5.03 -8.10
CA PRO A 62 9.45 5.45 -8.84
C PRO A 62 10.68 4.66 -8.40
N ALA A 63 11.53 4.30 -9.36
CA ALA A 63 12.87 3.82 -9.05
C ALA A 63 13.68 4.95 -8.38
N ARG A 64 14.77 4.56 -7.72
CA ARG A 64 15.71 5.52 -7.11
C ARG A 64 16.16 6.58 -8.14
N GLY A 65 16.09 7.85 -7.78
CA GLY A 65 16.46 8.97 -8.65
C GLY A 65 15.39 9.34 -9.68
N GLN A 66 14.21 8.71 -9.64
CA GLN A 66 13.10 8.96 -10.58
C GLN A 66 11.85 9.51 -9.90
N SER A 67 11.89 9.73 -8.57
CA SER A 67 10.79 10.33 -7.82
C SER A 67 10.62 11.81 -8.18
N VAL A 68 9.50 12.41 -7.77
CA VAL A 68 9.26 13.84 -8.00
C VAL A 68 10.24 14.65 -7.16
N GLU A 69 10.44 14.22 -5.91
CA GLU A 69 11.34 14.80 -4.92
C GLU A 69 12.79 14.81 -5.39
N ASP A 70 13.27 13.70 -6.00
CA ASP A 70 14.62 13.62 -6.58
C ASP A 70 14.83 14.67 -7.70
N LYS A 71 13.78 14.97 -8.48
CA LYS A 71 13.86 15.89 -9.64
C LYS A 71 13.85 17.36 -9.26
N ILE A 72 13.24 17.69 -8.12
CA ILE A 72 13.17 19.05 -7.59
C ILE A 72 14.25 19.33 -6.53
N GLY A 73 15.09 18.33 -6.21
CA GLY A 73 16.22 18.45 -5.30
C GLY A 73 15.82 18.69 -3.83
N THR A 74 14.63 18.27 -3.42
CA THR A 74 14.13 18.50 -2.06
C THR A 74 14.45 17.37 -1.06
N TYR A 75 15.27 16.39 -1.45
CA TYR A 75 15.91 15.41 -0.56
C TYR A 75 17.27 14.98 -1.12
#